data_AF-A0A534T2W1-F1
#
_entry.id   AF-A0A534T2W1-F1
#
_cell.length_a   1.000
_cell.length_b   1.000
_cell.length_c   1.000
_cell.angle_alpha   90.00
_cell.angle_beta   90.00
_cell.angle_gamma   90.00
#
_symmetry.space_group_name_H-M   'P 1'
#
loop_
_entity.id
_entity.type
_entity.pdbx_description
1 polymer ?
#
loop_
_entity_poly.entity_id
_entity_poly.type
_entity_poly.pdbx_seq_one_letter_code
_entity_poly.pdbx_strand_id
1 'polypeptide(L)'
;MKSTSWLALAVLLVLGALIVYSSLGQGGIRCEVCLEFRGRDVCRAVDGTNEHDTRMAATTNACAFVASGVTESMACERTPPRKAECRPR
;
A
#
# COMPACT_ATOMS: atom_id res chain seq x y z
N MET A 1 -18.83 -38.25 20.51
CA MET A 1 -19.50 -36.93 20.53
C MET A 1 -18.61 -35.83 21.15
N LYS A 2 -18.05 -36.02 22.35
CA LYS A 2 -17.18 -35.01 23.03
C LYS A 2 -15.83 -34.77 22.31
N SER A 3 -15.24 -35.83 21.74
CA SER A 3 -13.98 -35.79 20.99
C SER A 3 -14.09 -35.01 19.67
N THR A 4 -15.18 -35.19 18.93
CA THR A 4 -15.44 -34.45 17.68
C THR A 4 -15.60 -32.95 17.93
N SER A 5 -16.29 -32.55 19.01
CA SER A 5 -16.41 -31.13 19.37
C SER A 5 -15.08 -30.48 19.74
N TRP A 6 -14.19 -31.18 20.46
CA TRP A 6 -12.87 -30.64 20.81
C TRP A 6 -11.93 -30.55 19.61
N LEU A 7 -11.99 -31.53 18.69
CA LEU A 7 -11.26 -31.45 17.41
C LEU A 7 -11.72 -30.25 16.58
N ALA A 8 -13.03 -30.04 16.46
CA ALA A 8 -13.57 -28.89 15.73
C ALA A 8 -13.16 -27.56 16.36
N LEU A 9 -13.20 -27.46 17.70
CA LEU A 9 -12.76 -26.27 18.42
C LEU A 9 -11.26 -25.98 18.23
N ALA A 10 -10.43 -27.03 18.27
CA ALA A 10 -8.99 -26.90 18.06
C ALA A 10 -8.68 -26.41 16.64
N VAL A 11 -9.35 -26.95 15.62
CA VAL A 11 -9.18 -26.50 14.22
C VAL A 11 -9.60 -25.04 14.07
N LEU A 12 -10.73 -24.64 14.67
CA LEU A 12 -11.18 -23.23 14.66
C LEU A 12 -10.16 -22.29 15.31
N LEU A 13 -9.60 -22.67 16.45
CA LEU A 13 -8.57 -21.88 17.14
C LEU A 13 -7.29 -21.77 16.32
N VAL A 14 -6.82 -22.86 15.71
CA VAL A 14 -5.62 -22.86 14.87
C VAL A 14 -5.83 -21.98 13.64
N LEU A 15 -6.97 -22.09 12.97
CA LEU A 15 -7.29 -21.28 11.81
C LEU A 15 -7.38 -19.79 12.17
N GLY A 16 -8.06 -19.47 13.29
CA GLY A 16 -8.16 -18.10 13.79
C GLY A 16 -6.78 -17.51 14.13
N ALA A 17 -5.92 -18.28 14.80
CA ALA A 17 -4.55 -17.86 15.11
C ALA A 17 -3.72 -17.63 13.85
N LEU A 18 -3.83 -18.48 12.84
CA LEU A 18 -3.15 -18.32 11.55
C LEU A 18 -3.54 -17.03 10.83
N ILE A 19 -4.84 -16.71 10.80
CA ILE A 19 -5.35 -15.48 10.16
C ILE A 19 -4.85 -14.23 10.88
N VAL A 20 -4.87 -14.23 12.21
CA VAL A 20 -4.36 -13.10 13.00
C VAL A 20 -2.85 -12.95 12.81
N TYR A 21 -2.11 -14.05 12.83
CA TYR A 21 -0.65 -14.02 12.64
C TYR A 21 -0.27 -13.53 11.24
N SER A 22 -0.96 -14.01 10.19
CA SER A 22 -0.70 -13.54 8.83
C SER A 22 -1.06 -12.07 8.64
N SER A 23 -2.12 -11.59 9.29
CA SER A 23 -2.55 -10.19 9.24
C SER A 23 -1.60 -9.25 9.98
N LEU A 24 -1.02 -9.70 11.11
CA LEU A 24 -0.06 -8.91 11.89
C LEU A 24 1.35 -8.93 11.27
N GLY A 25 1.69 -9.98 10.51
CA GLY A 25 2.99 -10.14 9.86
C GLY A 25 3.19 -9.34 8.58
N GLN A 26 2.17 -8.62 8.10
CA GLN A 26 2.30 -7.69 6.99
C GLN A 26 3.01 -6.41 7.46
N GLY A 27 4.31 -6.53 7.73
CA GLY A 27 5.21 -5.39 7.87
C GLY A 27 5.07 -4.51 6.64
N GLY A 28 4.51 -3.33 6.83
CA GLY A 28 4.24 -2.40 5.75
C GLY A 28 5.45 -1.51 5.51
N ILE A 29 5.65 -1.08 4.27
CA ILE A 29 6.43 0.09 3.94
C ILE A 29 5.43 1.20 3.63
N ARG A 30 5.64 2.36 4.22
CA ARG A 30 4.91 3.58 3.87
C ARG A 30 5.80 4.45 3.00
N CYS A 31 5.38 4.69 1.76
CA CYS A 31 6.05 5.63 0.87
C CYS A 31 5.23 6.90 0.69
N GLU A 32 5.89 8.04 0.80
CA GLU A 32 5.36 9.37 0.50
C GLU A 32 6.06 9.92 -0.75
N VAL A 33 5.27 10.35 -1.73
CA VAL A 33 5.75 10.99 -2.94
C VAL A 33 5.08 12.36 -3.09
N CYS A 34 5.90 13.39 -3.30
CA CYS A 34 5.45 14.74 -3.64
C CYS A 34 5.88 15.10 -5.06
N LEU A 35 4.91 15.55 -5.86
CA LEU A 35 5.08 15.92 -7.26
C LEU A 35 4.55 17.33 -7.49
N GLU A 36 5.23 18.06 -8.37
CA GLU A 36 4.73 19.32 -8.91
C GLU A 36 4.34 19.06 -10.37
N PHE A 37 3.07 19.30 -10.71
CA PHE A 37 2.58 19.09 -12.06
C PHE A 37 1.65 20.22 -12.48
N ARG A 38 2.01 20.93 -13.56
CA ARG A 38 1.25 22.07 -14.10
C ARG A 38 0.94 23.16 -13.06
N GLY A 39 1.93 23.49 -12.23
CA GLY A 39 1.79 24.49 -11.16
C GLY A 39 0.94 24.03 -9.99
N ARG A 40 0.63 22.73 -9.89
CA ARG A 40 -0.02 22.11 -8.74
C ARG A 40 0.96 21.21 -8.01
N ASP A 41 1.16 21.51 -6.73
CA ASP A 41 1.91 20.64 -5.82
C ASP A 41 0.94 19.65 -5.16
N VAL A 42 1.31 18.36 -5.17
CA VAL A 42 0.56 17.29 -4.52
C VAL A 42 1.51 16.33 -3.81
N CYS A 43 1.19 15.97 -2.58
CA CYS A 43 1.87 14.93 -1.82
C CYS A 43 0.89 13.81 -1.50
N ARG A 44 1.27 12.56 -1.76
CA ARG A 44 0.48 11.38 -1.40
C ARG A 44 1.36 10.33 -0.76
N ALA A 45 0.81 9.71 0.29
CA ALA A 45 1.42 8.59 0.97
C ALA A 45 0.54 7.34 0.83
N VAL A 46 1.18 6.21 0.63
CA VAL A 46 0.53 4.88 0.56
C VAL A 46 1.36 3.87 1.32
N ASP A 47 0.67 2.84 1.81
CA ASP A 47 1.26 1.70 2.49
C ASP A 47 1.24 0.49 1.55
N GLY A 48 2.31 -0.31 1.59
CA GLY A 48 2.42 -1.54 0.80
C GLY A 48 3.47 -2.48 1.38
N THR A 49 3.76 -3.58 0.69
CA THR A 49 4.66 -4.64 1.20
C THR A 49 6.09 -4.53 0.68
N ASN A 50 6.31 -3.74 -0.37
CA ASN A 50 7.60 -3.56 -1.05
C ASN A 50 7.83 -2.09 -1.39
N GLU A 51 9.05 -1.59 -1.21
CA GLU A 51 9.40 -0.19 -1.42
C GLU A 51 9.10 0.26 -2.85
N HIS A 52 9.55 -0.52 -3.84
CA HIS A 52 9.41 -0.17 -5.25
C HIS A 52 7.93 -0.03 -5.65
N ASP A 53 7.12 -1.06 -5.34
CA ASP A 53 5.70 -1.07 -5.69
C ASP A 53 4.92 0.01 -4.93
N THR A 54 5.26 0.22 -3.65
CA THR A 54 4.60 1.23 -2.82
C THR A 54 4.93 2.64 -3.31
N ARG A 55 6.18 2.90 -3.70
CA ARG A 55 6.59 4.18 -4.29
C ARG A 55 5.92 4.41 -5.64
N MET A 56 5.84 3.40 -6.50
CA MET A 56 5.12 3.50 -7.77
C MET A 56 3.64 3.78 -7.56
N ALA A 57 3.00 3.07 -6.62
CA ALA A 57 1.61 3.32 -6.23
C ALA A 57 1.41 4.74 -5.68
N ALA A 58 2.37 5.28 -4.92
CA ALA A 58 2.32 6.65 -4.40
C ALA A 58 2.35 7.67 -5.54
N THR A 59 3.24 7.48 -6.51
CA THR A 59 3.35 8.31 -7.72
C THR A 59 2.05 8.27 -8.52
N THR A 60 1.53 7.08 -8.84
CA THR A 60 0.28 6.93 -9.59
C THR A 60 -0.90 7.56 -8.83
N ASN A 61 -0.96 7.42 -7.50
CA ASN A 61 -2.01 8.04 -6.69
C ASN A 61 -1.92 9.58 -6.72
N ALA A 62 -0.71 10.13 -6.62
CA ALA A 62 -0.49 11.56 -6.74
C ALA A 62 -0.87 12.08 -8.12
N CYS A 63 -0.46 11.40 -9.18
CA CYS A 63 -0.82 11.78 -10.55
C CYS A 63 -2.31 11.67 -10.82
N ALA A 64 -3.02 10.67 -10.29
CA ALA A 64 -4.47 10.58 -10.40
C ALA A 64 -5.21 11.79 -9.81
N PHE A 65 -4.61 12.49 -8.83
CA PHE A 65 -5.19 13.71 -8.23
C PHE A 65 -4.96 14.98 -9.06
N VAL A 66 -3.83 15.07 -9.77
CA VAL A 66 -3.43 16.29 -10.50
C VAL A 66 -3.45 16.13 -12.02
N ALA A 67 -3.71 14.93 -12.55
CA ALA A 67 -3.86 14.70 -13.98
C ALA A 67 -5.33 14.67 -14.38
N SER A 68 -5.62 15.19 -15.57
CA SER A 68 -6.94 15.11 -16.19
C SER A 68 -6.86 14.27 -17.46
N GLY A 69 -7.24 13.00 -17.35
CA GLY A 69 -7.19 12.04 -18.46
C GLY A 69 -5.83 11.35 -18.62
N VAL A 70 -5.78 10.36 -19.51
CA VAL A 70 -4.64 9.43 -19.64
C VAL A 70 -3.35 10.13 -20.05
N THR A 71 -3.41 11.07 -20.99
CA THR A 71 -2.22 11.81 -21.47
C THR A 71 -1.53 12.57 -20.34
N GLU A 72 -2.32 13.24 -19.49
CA GLU A 72 -1.80 13.97 -18.34
C GLU A 72 -1.23 13.03 -17.28
N SER A 73 -1.89 11.89 -17.04
CA SER A 73 -1.38 10.91 -16.07
C SER A 73 -0.02 10.38 -16.50
N MET A 74 0.12 10.02 -17.77
CA MET A 74 1.39 9.55 -18.34
C MET A 74 2.48 10.63 -18.32
N ALA A 75 2.13 11.90 -18.50
CA ALA A 75 3.07 13.01 -18.39
C ALA A 75 3.51 13.26 -16.93
N CYS A 76 2.56 13.21 -15.99
CA CYS A 76 2.84 13.34 -14.57
C CYS A 76 3.72 12.19 -14.05
N GLU A 77 3.43 10.94 -14.40
CA GLU A 77 4.21 9.77 -13.95
C GLU A 77 5.65 9.76 -14.48
N ARG A 78 5.92 10.47 -15.59
CA ARG A 78 7.26 10.68 -16.14
C ARG A 78 8.00 11.87 -15.52
N THR A 79 7.32 12.67 -14.70
CA THR A 79 7.92 13.82 -14.03
C THR A 79 8.68 13.34 -12.80
N PRO A 80 9.96 13.72 -12.61
CA PRO A 80 10.69 13.33 -11.40
C PRO A 80 10.03 13.98 -10.17
N PRO A 81 9.74 13.21 -9.11
CA PRO A 81 9.14 13.74 -7.91
C PRO A 81 10.11 14.68 -7.17
N ARG A 82 9.57 15.75 -6.57
CA ARG A 82 10.31 16.65 -5.70
C ARG A 82 10.81 15.94 -4.44
N LYS A 83 10.02 14.98 -3.95
CA LYS A 83 10.31 14.18 -2.76
C LYS A 83 9.79 12.76 -2.98
N ALA A 84 10.60 11.77 -2.67
CA ALA A 84 10.16 10.38 -2.60
C ALA A 84 10.88 9.72 -1.41
N GLU A 85 10.15 9.47 -0.34
CA GLU A 85 10.67 8.85 0.88
C GLU A 85 9.85 7.62 1.22
N CYS A 86 10.54 6.52 1.51
CA CYS A 86 9.93 5.29 1.98
C CYS A 86 10.46 4.95 3.36
N ARG A 87 9.56 4.53 4.25
CA ARG A 87 9.89 4.18 5.63
C ARG A 87 9.17 2.89 6.02
N PRO A 88 9.81 2.00 6.80
CA PRO A 88 9.11 0.88 7.40
C PRO A 88 8.01 1.38 8.34
N ARG A 89 6.87 0.70 8.36
CA ARG A 89 5.69 1.00 9.16
C ARG A 89 5.65 0.16 10.43
#